data_AF-A0AAD7EI29-F1
#
_entry.id   AF-A0AAD7EI29-F1
#
_cell.length_a   1.000
_cell.length_b   1.000
_cell.length_c   1.000
_cell.angle_alpha   90.00
_cell.angle_beta   90.00
_cell.angle_gamma   90.00
#
_symmetry.space_group_name_H-M   'P 1'
#
loop_
_entity.id
_entity.type
_entity.pdbx_description
1 polymer ?
#
loop_
_entity_poly.entity_id
_entity_poly.type
_entity_poly.pdbx_seq_one_letter_code
_entity_poly.pdbx_strand_id
1 'polypeptide(L)'
;MAPSIPKLVAFELDGTFWRRDSAGLLQMRPSIPGILQDLYKRGVKMVICSRYKDKTEADNFFKIQTVKIDGRNVTLKKLIGKKYIIVKNVDKKFHFQTVHAETRIKFSDMILFDVGQNPSDNAFLTLTGIRFQQVGGSGLDWKTYRKVFPADDESSSEESESTTSDDRTDSTHSTDITDSTDRTDTEDNNIPDRYRSFTRRLINVTTGDWSPWSECIANTYYGDILWTDGNANYRFGEAPQPPAR
;
A
#
# COMPACT_ATOMS: atom_id res chain seq x y z
N MET A 1 -0.22 -17.20 -4.57
CA MET A 1 -1.42 -16.33 -4.49
C MET A 1 -1.14 -15.06 -5.27
N ALA A 2 -2.04 -14.63 -6.14
CA ALA A 2 -1.90 -13.35 -6.82
C ALA A 2 -1.96 -12.21 -5.78
N PRO A 3 -1.15 -11.14 -5.92
CA PRO A 3 -1.23 -10.01 -5.02
C PRO A 3 -2.61 -9.34 -5.11
N SER A 4 -3.19 -8.96 -3.97
CA SER A 4 -4.47 -8.25 -3.95
C SER A 4 -4.37 -6.90 -4.67
N ILE A 5 -5.46 -6.47 -5.29
CA ILE A 5 -5.56 -5.15 -5.93
C ILE A 5 -5.47 -4.07 -4.84
N PRO A 6 -4.58 -3.06 -4.99
CA PRO A 6 -4.51 -1.96 -4.03
C PRO A 6 -5.83 -1.18 -3.95
N LYS A 7 -6.22 -0.76 -2.75
CA LYS A 7 -7.39 0.10 -2.54
C LYS A 7 -7.08 1.59 -2.69
N LEU A 8 -5.79 1.94 -2.60
CA LEU A 8 -5.29 3.30 -2.74
C LEU A 8 -3.97 3.34 -3.52
N VAL A 9 -3.90 4.28 -4.46
CA VAL A 9 -2.70 4.57 -5.24
C VAL A 9 -2.20 5.97 -4.89
N ALA A 10 -0.95 6.05 -4.47
CA ALA A 10 -0.22 7.28 -4.26
C ALA A 10 0.72 7.55 -5.43
N PHE A 11 0.79 8.81 -5.86
CA PHE A 11 1.72 9.26 -6.89
C PHE A 11 2.69 10.29 -6.31
N GLU A 12 3.99 10.12 -6.59
CA GLU A 12 4.95 11.23 -6.61
C GLU A 12 4.69 12.13 -7.82
N LEU A 13 5.08 13.40 -7.75
CA LEU A 13 4.88 14.37 -8.82
C LEU A 13 6.04 14.37 -9.81
N ASP A 14 7.21 14.84 -9.38
CA ASP A 14 8.35 15.07 -10.26
C ASP A 14 8.90 13.76 -10.82
N GLY A 15 9.09 13.73 -12.14
CA GLY A 15 9.58 12.56 -12.85
C GLY A 15 8.53 11.47 -13.02
N THR A 16 7.53 11.37 -12.13
CA THR A 16 6.51 10.31 -12.14
C THR A 16 5.20 10.73 -12.82
N PHE A 17 4.50 11.72 -12.27
CA PHE A 17 3.17 12.15 -12.72
C PHE A 17 3.25 13.22 -13.81
N TRP A 18 4.24 14.10 -13.72
CA TRP A 18 4.48 15.14 -14.71
C TRP A 18 5.97 15.26 -15.06
N ARG A 19 6.26 16.17 -16.00
CA ARG A 19 7.60 16.63 -16.35
C ARG A 19 7.52 18.11 -16.75
N ARG A 20 8.67 18.77 -16.85
CA ARG A 20 8.77 20.04 -17.58
C ARG A 20 9.06 19.77 -19.06
N ASP A 21 8.47 20.56 -19.95
CA ASP A 21 8.84 20.58 -21.36
C ASP A 21 10.07 21.48 -21.62
N SER A 22 10.44 21.66 -22.89
CA SER A 22 11.57 22.50 -23.28
C SER A 22 11.37 23.98 -22.98
N ALA A 23 10.14 24.44 -22.76
CA ALA A 23 9.81 25.80 -22.34
C ALA A 23 9.74 25.94 -20.81
N GLY A 24 9.99 24.85 -20.07
CA GLY A 24 9.91 24.81 -18.62
C GLY A 24 8.50 24.69 -18.06
N LEU A 25 7.48 24.50 -18.90
CA LEU A 25 6.09 24.35 -18.44
C LEU A 25 5.81 22.94 -17.95
N LEU A 26 5.04 22.82 -16.87
CA LEU A 26 4.61 21.51 -16.36
C LEU A 26 3.62 20.85 -17.33
N GLN A 27 3.95 19.64 -17.74
CA GLN A 27 3.12 18.77 -18.56
C GLN A 27 2.89 17.44 -17.87
N MET A 28 1.62 17.01 -17.84
CA MET A 28 1.26 15.66 -17.39
C MET A 28 1.92 14.61 -18.28
N ARG A 29 2.35 13.48 -17.71
CA ARG A 29 2.87 12.38 -18.53
C ARG A 29 1.75 11.82 -19.43
N PRO A 30 2.03 11.46 -20.70
CA PRO A 30 1.00 11.10 -21.68
C PRO A 30 0.07 9.96 -21.26
N SER A 31 0.55 8.98 -20.48
CA SER A 31 -0.26 7.84 -20.03
C SER A 31 -1.15 8.14 -18.82
N ILE A 32 -0.88 9.21 -18.07
CA ILE A 32 -1.57 9.51 -16.81
C ILE A 32 -3.09 9.69 -17.01
N PRO A 33 -3.60 10.42 -18.01
CA PRO A 33 -5.05 10.56 -18.18
C PRO A 33 -5.79 9.22 -18.28
N GLY A 34 -5.24 8.27 -19.04
CA GLY A 34 -5.83 6.94 -19.20
C GLY A 34 -5.71 6.10 -17.93
N ILE A 35 -4.57 6.17 -17.23
CA ILE A 35 -4.36 5.49 -15.94
C ILE A 35 -5.34 5.99 -14.87
N LEU A 36 -5.54 7.31 -14.77
CA LEU A 36 -6.48 7.90 -13.81
C LEU A 36 -7.92 7.50 -14.12
N GLN A 37 -8.28 7.39 -15.40
CA GLN A 37 -9.59 6.89 -15.83
C GLN A 37 -9.79 5.42 -15.43
N ASP A 38 -8.78 4.57 -15.65
CA ASP A 38 -8.83 3.15 -15.27
C ASP A 38 -8.97 2.98 -13.76
N LEU A 39 -8.19 3.71 -12.97
CA LEU A 39 -8.29 3.72 -11.50
C LEU A 39 -9.65 4.18 -11.00
N TYR A 40 -10.22 5.23 -11.62
CA TYR A 40 -11.56 5.71 -11.31
C TYR A 40 -12.62 4.63 -11.55
N LYS A 41 -12.58 3.96 -12.71
CA LYS A 41 -13.50 2.87 -13.05
C LYS A 41 -13.38 1.68 -12.09
N ARG A 42 -12.17 1.38 -11.63
CA ARG A 42 -11.90 0.33 -10.64
C ARG A 42 -12.30 0.71 -9.21
N GLY A 43 -12.76 1.95 -8.97
CA GLY A 43 -13.11 2.43 -7.63
C GLY A 43 -11.90 2.59 -6.69
N VAL A 44 -10.69 2.71 -7.25
CA VAL A 44 -9.46 2.84 -6.46
C VAL A 44 -9.26 4.30 -6.05
N LYS A 45 -8.98 4.54 -4.76
CA LYS A 45 -8.70 5.90 -4.28
C LYS A 45 -7.34 6.38 -4.79
N MET A 46 -7.24 7.65 -5.14
CA MET A 46 -6.01 8.25 -5.63
C MET A 46 -5.55 9.34 -4.67
N VAL A 47 -4.25 9.45 -4.45
CA VAL A 47 -3.63 10.53 -3.66
C VAL A 47 -2.33 11.00 -4.32
N ILE A 48 -1.95 12.24 -4.05
CA ILE A 48 -0.63 12.78 -4.37
C ILE A 48 0.16 12.89 -3.07
N CYS A 49 1.35 12.30 -3.06
CA CYS A 49 2.29 12.35 -1.94
C CYS A 49 3.63 12.81 -2.47
N SER A 50 3.93 14.11 -2.36
CA SER A 50 5.11 14.68 -3.00
C SER A 50 5.84 15.72 -2.16
N ARG A 51 7.17 15.67 -2.26
CA ARG A 51 8.10 16.66 -1.69
C ARG A 51 8.33 17.87 -2.59
N TYR A 52 7.54 18.03 -3.64
CA TYR A 52 7.67 19.15 -4.57
C TYR A 52 7.71 20.49 -3.83
N LYS A 53 8.68 21.34 -4.19
CA LYS A 53 9.00 22.55 -3.41
C LYS A 53 7.96 23.65 -3.59
N ASP A 54 7.37 23.77 -4.79
CA ASP A 54 6.39 24.80 -5.09
C ASP A 54 4.96 24.26 -5.03
N LYS A 55 4.37 24.36 -3.83
CA LYS A 55 2.99 23.95 -3.62
C LYS A 55 2.00 24.77 -4.46
N THR A 56 2.28 26.05 -4.72
CA THR A 56 1.37 26.94 -5.45
C THR A 56 1.31 26.52 -6.92
N GLU A 57 2.45 26.24 -7.53
CA GLU A 57 2.53 25.72 -8.90
C GLU A 57 1.81 24.37 -9.01
N ALA A 58 2.02 23.46 -8.06
CA ALA A 58 1.30 22.20 -8.00
C ALA A 58 -0.22 22.40 -7.90
N ASP A 59 -0.69 23.22 -6.95
CA ASP A 59 -2.12 23.51 -6.77
C ASP A 59 -2.74 24.09 -8.06
N ASN A 60 -2.01 24.98 -8.75
CA ASN A 60 -2.43 25.56 -10.03
C ASN A 60 -2.52 24.49 -11.13
N PHE A 61 -1.52 23.60 -11.23
CA PHE A 61 -1.55 22.47 -12.15
C PHE A 61 -2.80 21.61 -11.94
N PHE A 62 -3.08 21.19 -10.70
CA PHE A 62 -4.25 20.36 -10.39
C PHE A 62 -5.59 21.09 -10.62
N LYS A 63 -5.60 22.42 -10.55
CA LYS A 63 -6.79 23.26 -10.79
C LYS A 63 -7.15 23.35 -12.27
N ILE A 64 -6.14 23.45 -13.15
CA ILE A 64 -6.36 23.71 -14.59
C ILE A 64 -6.36 22.42 -15.44
N GLN A 65 -5.59 21.41 -15.02
CA GLN A 65 -5.46 20.17 -15.79
C GLN A 65 -6.73 19.33 -15.69
N THR A 66 -7.17 18.78 -16.83
CA THR A 66 -8.39 17.99 -16.93
C THR A 66 -8.12 16.64 -17.56
N VAL A 67 -8.95 15.66 -17.20
CA VAL A 67 -8.99 14.33 -17.80
C VAL A 67 -10.44 13.98 -18.16
N LYS A 68 -10.62 13.17 -19.21
CA LYS A 68 -11.95 12.72 -19.61
C LYS A 68 -12.38 11.52 -18.76
N ILE A 69 -13.44 11.70 -17.97
CA ILE A 69 -14.11 10.65 -17.20
C ILE A 69 -15.55 10.58 -17.70
N ASP A 70 -15.96 9.41 -18.20
CA ASP A 70 -17.30 9.16 -18.74
C ASP A 70 -17.79 10.24 -19.72
N GLY A 71 -16.90 10.61 -20.65
CA GLY A 71 -17.16 11.62 -21.68
C GLY A 71 -17.08 13.08 -21.21
N ARG A 72 -16.85 13.34 -19.91
CA ARG A 72 -16.80 14.69 -19.33
C ARG A 72 -15.38 15.08 -18.93
N ASN A 73 -15.02 16.35 -19.13
CA ASN A 73 -13.76 16.88 -18.62
C ASN A 73 -13.87 17.13 -17.11
N VAL A 74 -13.04 16.46 -16.33
CA VAL A 74 -12.97 16.59 -14.87
C VAL A 74 -11.58 17.12 -14.51
N THR A 75 -11.51 18.18 -13.70
CA THR A 75 -10.23 18.68 -13.21
C THR A 75 -9.57 17.66 -12.30
N LEU A 76 -8.23 17.57 -12.33
CA LEU A 76 -7.50 16.63 -11.47
C LEU A 76 -7.81 16.87 -9.99
N LYS A 77 -7.94 18.13 -9.57
CA LYS A 77 -8.34 18.50 -8.20
C LYS A 77 -9.69 17.93 -7.79
N LYS A 78 -10.66 17.89 -8.71
CA LYS A 78 -11.99 17.31 -8.45
C LYS A 78 -11.93 15.78 -8.45
N LEU A 79 -11.18 15.20 -9.38
CA LEU A 79 -11.04 13.75 -9.50
C LEU A 79 -10.36 13.13 -8.29
N ILE A 80 -9.23 13.70 -7.86
CA ILE A 80 -8.43 13.20 -6.72
C ILE A 80 -9.03 13.68 -5.40
N GLY A 81 -9.56 14.90 -5.35
CA GLY A 81 -10.04 15.55 -4.14
C GLY A 81 -8.96 16.39 -3.45
N LYS A 82 -9.30 17.64 -3.09
CA LYS A 82 -8.34 18.63 -2.54
C LYS A 82 -7.53 18.10 -1.34
N LYS A 83 -8.17 17.38 -0.43
CA LYS A 83 -7.54 16.85 0.79
C LYS A 83 -6.55 15.70 0.54
N TYR A 84 -6.60 15.11 -0.66
CA TYR A 84 -5.75 14.01 -1.08
C TYR A 84 -4.59 14.47 -1.96
N ILE A 85 -4.40 15.79 -2.11
CA ILE A 85 -3.25 16.39 -2.78
C ILE A 85 -2.30 16.92 -1.71
N ILE A 86 -1.36 16.07 -1.28
CA ILE A 86 -0.43 16.37 -0.19
C ILE A 86 0.94 16.69 -0.80
N VAL A 87 1.18 17.97 -1.02
CA VAL A 87 2.44 18.51 -1.54
C VAL A 87 3.13 19.28 -0.42
N LYS A 88 4.12 18.66 0.19
CA LYS A 88 4.87 19.23 1.32
C LYS A 88 6.28 18.65 1.34
N ASN A 89 7.28 19.49 1.49
CA ASN A 89 8.68 19.06 1.58
C ASN A 89 8.99 18.45 2.96
N VAL A 90 8.46 17.25 3.20
CA VAL A 90 8.63 16.41 4.41
C VAL A 90 8.74 14.94 4.00
N ASP A 91 9.12 14.06 4.93
CA ASP A 91 9.28 12.63 4.63
C ASP A 91 7.99 11.96 4.15
N LYS A 92 8.12 10.89 3.35
CA LYS A 92 6.95 10.12 2.88
C LYS A 92 6.18 9.47 4.03
N LYS A 93 6.85 9.19 5.15
CA LYS A 93 6.20 8.78 6.40
C LYS A 93 5.06 9.72 6.79
N PHE A 94 5.32 11.03 6.82
CA PHE A 94 4.29 12.02 7.16
C PHE A 94 3.12 12.00 6.16
N HIS A 95 3.43 11.90 4.88
CA HIS A 95 2.42 11.83 3.82
C HIS A 95 1.48 10.64 4.02
N PHE A 96 2.03 9.44 4.17
CA PHE A 96 1.24 8.22 4.32
C PHE A 96 0.50 8.16 5.66
N GLN A 97 1.08 8.65 6.75
CA GLN A 97 0.37 8.78 8.02
C GLN A 97 -0.85 9.70 7.90
N THR A 98 -0.71 10.83 7.18
CA THR A 98 -1.82 11.75 6.91
C THR A 98 -2.90 11.07 6.06
N VAL A 99 -2.51 10.36 5.00
CA VAL A 99 -3.44 9.61 4.15
C VAL A 99 -4.16 8.51 4.93
N HIS A 100 -3.46 7.76 5.78
CA HIS A 100 -4.04 6.71 6.60
C HIS A 100 -5.05 7.26 7.60
N ALA A 101 -4.71 8.36 8.29
CA ALA A 101 -5.61 9.01 9.24
C ALA A 101 -6.92 9.46 8.56
N GLU A 102 -6.82 9.99 7.34
CA GLU A 102 -7.98 10.51 6.59
C GLU A 102 -8.80 9.41 5.91
N THR A 103 -8.16 8.35 5.41
CA THR A 103 -8.83 7.32 4.58
C THR A 103 -9.18 6.05 5.34
N ARG A 104 -8.50 5.78 6.46
CA ARG A 104 -8.51 4.53 7.22
C ARG A 104 -8.13 3.28 6.41
N ILE A 105 -7.54 3.46 5.22
CA ILE A 105 -7.03 2.35 4.41
C ILE A 105 -5.74 1.83 5.05
N LYS A 106 -5.59 0.51 5.18
CA LYS A 106 -4.36 -0.10 5.74
C LYS A 106 -3.17 0.17 4.82
N PHE A 107 -1.98 0.36 5.39
CA PHE A 107 -0.76 0.57 4.63
C PHE A 107 -0.49 -0.54 3.60
N SER A 108 -0.74 -1.80 3.95
CA SER A 108 -0.60 -2.95 3.05
C SER A 108 -1.55 -2.95 1.84
N ASP A 109 -2.64 -2.18 1.91
CA ASP A 109 -3.59 -2.01 0.80
C ASP A 109 -3.22 -0.79 -0.09
N MET A 110 -2.09 -0.13 0.18
CA MET A 110 -1.60 1.03 -0.58
C MET A 110 -0.45 0.66 -1.52
N ILE A 111 -0.31 1.46 -2.57
CA ILE A 111 0.88 1.43 -3.43
C ILE A 111 1.36 2.86 -3.74
N LEU A 112 2.68 3.05 -3.78
CA LEU A 112 3.34 4.27 -4.25
C LEU A 112 3.99 4.04 -5.61
N PHE A 113 3.68 4.91 -6.57
CA PHE A 113 4.50 5.11 -7.77
C PHE A 113 5.45 6.30 -7.56
N ASP A 114 6.75 6.05 -7.69
CA ASP A 114 7.82 7.05 -7.52
C ASP A 114 9.03 6.67 -8.38
N VAL A 115 9.92 7.62 -8.65
CA VAL A 115 11.21 7.37 -9.30
C VAL A 115 12.23 6.68 -8.38
N GLY A 116 11.96 6.64 -7.06
CA GLY A 116 12.68 5.78 -6.11
C GLY A 116 14.06 6.28 -5.74
N GLN A 117 14.20 7.58 -5.48
CA GLN A 117 15.50 8.22 -5.28
C GLN A 117 15.95 8.34 -3.81
N ASN A 118 15.10 8.02 -2.83
CA ASN A 118 15.43 8.24 -1.41
C ASN A 118 15.42 6.93 -0.58
N PRO A 119 16.58 6.48 -0.06
CA PRO A 119 16.68 5.29 0.78
C PRO A 119 15.85 5.34 2.06
N SER A 120 15.65 6.51 2.68
CA SER A 120 14.88 6.61 3.92
C SER A 120 13.40 6.31 3.70
N ASP A 121 12.86 6.66 2.53
CA ASP A 121 11.49 6.33 2.16
C ASP A 121 11.34 4.80 2.00
N ASN A 122 12.31 4.12 1.38
CA ASN A 122 12.28 2.67 1.17
C ASN A 122 12.20 1.86 2.48
N ALA A 123 12.93 2.28 3.52
CA ALA A 123 12.88 1.62 4.81
C ALA A 123 11.48 1.69 5.44
N PHE A 124 10.86 2.87 5.43
CA PHE A 124 9.50 3.06 5.93
C PHE A 124 8.45 2.27 5.13
N LEU A 125 8.53 2.31 3.80
CA LEU A 125 7.59 1.60 2.92
C LEU A 125 7.67 0.08 3.15
N THR A 126 8.89 -0.44 3.30
CA THR A 126 9.13 -1.86 3.60
C THR A 126 8.54 -2.25 4.95
N LEU A 127 8.79 -1.46 6.00
CA LEU A 127 8.31 -1.74 7.35
C LEU A 127 6.78 -1.72 7.45
N THR A 128 6.13 -0.80 6.74
CA THR A 128 4.67 -0.62 6.78
C THR A 128 3.90 -1.52 5.81
N GLY A 129 4.61 -2.22 4.91
CA GLY A 129 4.01 -3.04 3.86
C GLY A 129 3.37 -2.23 2.73
N ILE A 130 3.60 -0.93 2.65
CA ILE A 130 3.19 -0.13 1.49
C ILE A 130 3.97 -0.64 0.29
N ARG A 131 3.26 -1.08 -0.75
CA ARG A 131 3.93 -1.53 -1.97
C ARG A 131 4.59 -0.35 -2.66
N PHE A 132 5.78 -0.59 -3.17
CA PHE A 132 6.54 0.39 -3.92
C PHE A 132 6.69 -0.09 -5.36
N GLN A 133 6.28 0.73 -6.33
CA GLN A 133 6.50 0.49 -7.74
C GLN A 133 7.38 1.59 -8.32
N GLN A 134 8.66 1.25 -8.54
CA GLN A 134 9.59 2.18 -9.18
C GLN A 134 9.14 2.49 -10.60
N VAL A 135 9.25 3.77 -10.95
CA VAL A 135 8.93 4.34 -12.25
C VAL A 135 10.23 4.70 -12.97
N GLY A 136 10.32 4.40 -14.27
CA GLY A 136 11.50 4.72 -15.07
C GLY A 136 11.64 6.22 -15.38
N GLY A 137 12.76 6.64 -15.99
CA GLY A 137 13.01 8.05 -16.33
C GLY A 137 11.97 8.68 -17.28
N SER A 138 11.26 7.85 -18.04
CA SER A 138 10.12 8.25 -18.88
C SER A 138 8.87 8.63 -18.09
N GLY A 139 8.84 8.41 -16.78
CA GLY A 139 7.68 8.59 -15.92
C GLY A 139 6.71 7.43 -15.99
N LEU A 140 5.56 7.59 -15.32
CA LEU A 140 4.59 6.51 -15.19
C LEU A 140 3.92 6.26 -16.55
N ASP A 141 4.05 5.02 -17.01
CA ASP A 141 3.48 4.53 -18.26
C ASP A 141 2.56 3.33 -18.02
N TRP A 142 1.87 2.91 -19.08
CA TRP A 142 0.98 1.75 -19.03
C TRP A 142 1.72 0.46 -18.67
N LYS A 143 2.94 0.25 -19.16
CA LYS A 143 3.72 -0.95 -18.87
C LYS A 143 4.00 -1.09 -17.38
N THR A 144 4.37 -0.01 -16.72
CA THR A 144 4.65 0.03 -15.28
C THR A 144 3.36 -0.12 -14.48
N TYR A 145 2.29 0.57 -14.89
CA TYR A 145 0.96 0.46 -14.27
C TYR A 145 0.41 -0.97 -14.33
N ARG A 146 0.50 -1.64 -15.48
CA ARG A 146 -0.05 -2.98 -15.71
C ARG A 146 0.64 -4.10 -14.92
N LYS A 147 1.85 -3.86 -14.40
CA LYS A 147 2.48 -4.78 -13.43
C LYS A 147 1.70 -4.89 -12.12
N VAL A 148 0.96 -3.84 -11.76
CA VAL A 148 0.20 -3.73 -10.52
C VAL A 148 -1.29 -4.01 -10.77
N PHE A 149 -1.80 -3.46 -11.88
CA PHE A 149 -3.19 -3.60 -12.30
C PHE A 149 -3.20 -4.32 -13.64
N PRO A 150 -3.09 -5.66 -13.67
CA PRO A 150 -3.19 -6.40 -14.93
C PRO A 150 -4.47 -6.02 -15.66
N ALA A 151 -4.50 -6.20 -16.98
CA ALA A 151 -5.77 -6.15 -17.68
C ALA A 151 -6.71 -7.13 -16.96
N ASP A 152 -7.97 -6.75 -16.79
CA ASP A 152 -8.96 -7.77 -16.52
C ASP A 152 -8.91 -8.60 -17.80
N ASP A 153 -8.23 -9.75 -17.75
CA ASP A 153 -8.12 -10.62 -18.90
C ASP A 153 -9.55 -10.69 -19.44
N GLU A 154 -9.75 -10.21 -20.68
CA GLU A 154 -10.89 -10.65 -21.45
C GLU A 154 -10.75 -12.15 -21.40
N SER A 155 -11.51 -12.77 -20.49
CA SER A 155 -11.48 -14.20 -20.23
C SER A 155 -11.45 -14.80 -21.61
N SER A 156 -10.31 -15.40 -21.95
CA SER A 156 -10.07 -15.98 -23.24
C SER A 156 -11.30 -16.79 -23.56
N SER A 157 -12.16 -16.23 -24.41
CA SER A 157 -13.18 -16.97 -25.11
C SER A 157 -12.38 -17.80 -26.09
N GLU A 158 -11.70 -18.81 -25.54
CA GLU A 158 -11.40 -20.01 -26.27
C GLU A 158 -12.79 -20.54 -26.63
N GLU A 159 -13.23 -20.17 -27.83
CA GLU A 159 -14.21 -20.94 -28.57
C GLU A 159 -13.66 -22.35 -28.60
N SER A 160 -14.11 -23.16 -27.64
CA SER A 160 -13.93 -24.59 -27.63
C SER A 160 -14.69 -25.11 -28.84
N GLU A 161 -14.00 -25.23 -29.98
CA GLU A 161 -14.44 -26.05 -31.09
C GLU A 161 -14.61 -27.48 -30.56
N SER A 162 -15.86 -27.87 -30.38
CA SER A 162 -16.26 -29.21 -30.01
C SER A 162 -15.82 -30.18 -31.11
N THR A 163 -14.75 -30.91 -30.88
CA THR A 163 -14.48 -32.16 -31.59
C THR A 163 -14.75 -33.32 -30.64
N THR A 164 -15.87 -33.99 -30.91
CA THR A 164 -16.28 -35.24 -30.29
C THR A 164 -15.28 -36.34 -30.64
N SER A 165 -14.66 -36.95 -29.64
CA SER A 165 -14.24 -38.36 -29.74
C SER A 165 -14.17 -38.99 -28.35
N ASP A 166 -14.93 -40.07 -28.23
CA ASP A 166 -14.99 -41.01 -27.12
C ASP A 166 -13.62 -41.62 -26.83
N ASP A 167 -13.28 -41.81 -25.54
CA ASP A 167 -12.81 -43.14 -25.11
C ASP A 167 -12.98 -43.35 -23.60
N ARG A 168 -13.35 -44.59 -23.26
CA ARG A 168 -13.63 -45.13 -21.93
C ARG A 168 -12.35 -45.67 -21.29
N THR A 169 -12.28 -45.60 -19.95
CA THR A 169 -11.70 -46.59 -19.00
C THR A 169 -11.72 -45.93 -17.62
N ASP A 170 -12.59 -46.29 -16.68
CA ASP A 170 -12.63 -47.46 -15.81
C ASP A 170 -11.29 -47.79 -15.14
N SER A 171 -11.13 -47.39 -13.87
CA SER A 171 -10.52 -48.22 -12.83
C SER A 171 -10.71 -47.60 -11.45
N THR A 172 -11.39 -48.38 -10.61
CA THR A 172 -11.52 -48.29 -9.16
C THR A 172 -10.18 -48.18 -8.42
N HIS A 173 -10.06 -47.34 -7.39
CA HIS A 173 -9.40 -47.74 -6.15
C HIS A 173 -9.83 -46.89 -4.94
N SER A 174 -10.22 -47.62 -3.89
CA SER A 174 -10.61 -47.16 -2.57
C SER A 174 -9.46 -47.47 -1.61
N THR A 175 -9.12 -46.56 -0.70
CA THR A 175 -8.60 -46.91 0.63
C THR A 175 -8.83 -45.77 1.62
N ASP A 176 -9.69 -46.03 2.59
CA ASP A 176 -9.66 -45.50 3.96
C ASP A 176 -8.28 -45.65 4.59
N ILE A 177 -7.79 -44.61 5.30
CA ILE A 177 -7.04 -44.76 6.56
C ILE A 177 -7.34 -43.55 7.46
N THR A 178 -7.98 -43.85 8.60
CA THR A 178 -8.10 -43.05 9.82
C THR A 178 -6.74 -42.91 10.52
N ASP A 179 -6.42 -41.74 11.11
CA ASP A 179 -5.81 -41.75 12.44
C ASP A 179 -6.06 -40.46 13.23
N SER A 180 -6.42 -40.70 14.49
CA SER A 180 -6.78 -39.74 15.52
C SER A 180 -5.53 -39.43 16.34
N THR A 181 -5.24 -38.15 16.60
CA THR A 181 -4.43 -37.78 17.76
C THR A 181 -5.11 -36.69 18.55
N ASP A 182 -5.72 -37.19 19.62
CA ASP A 182 -6.25 -36.51 20.78
C ASP A 182 -5.10 -35.80 21.53
N ARG A 183 -5.24 -34.49 21.74
CA ARG A 183 -4.47 -33.74 22.73
C ARG A 183 -5.40 -32.75 23.42
N THR A 184 -5.78 -33.13 24.62
CA THR A 184 -6.34 -32.29 25.66
C THR A 184 -5.37 -31.18 26.03
N ASP A 185 -5.76 -29.93 25.81
CA ASP A 185 -5.25 -28.79 26.59
C ASP A 185 -6.41 -27.81 26.81
N THR A 186 -6.75 -27.72 28.10
CA THR A 186 -7.58 -26.75 28.83
C THR A 186 -8.15 -25.56 28.06
N GLU A 187 -9.46 -25.42 28.22
CA GLU A 187 -10.29 -24.24 28.00
C GLU A 187 -9.62 -22.95 28.49
N ASP A 188 -9.28 -22.03 27.57
CA ASP A 188 -9.57 -20.61 27.77
C ASP A 188 -9.47 -19.83 26.44
N ASN A 189 -10.61 -19.25 26.02
CA ASN A 189 -10.80 -18.18 25.03
C ASN A 189 -10.27 -18.38 23.59
N ASN A 190 -11.14 -18.97 22.78
CA ASN A 190 -10.93 -19.36 21.39
C ASN A 190 -11.15 -18.19 20.39
N ILE A 191 -10.24 -17.21 20.38
CA ILE A 191 -9.97 -16.40 19.18
C ILE A 191 -8.48 -16.63 18.85
N PRO A 192 -8.12 -17.13 17.66
CA PRO A 192 -6.73 -17.27 17.26
C PRO A 192 -6.12 -15.87 17.12
N ASP A 193 -5.50 -15.38 18.20
CA ASP A 193 -4.74 -14.14 18.18
C ASP A 193 -3.48 -14.36 17.32
N ARG A 194 -3.60 -13.99 16.04
CA ARG A 194 -2.54 -14.08 15.03
C ARG A 194 -1.29 -13.29 15.40
N TYR A 195 -1.34 -12.50 16.48
CA TYR A 195 -0.24 -11.64 16.93
C TYR A 195 0.36 -12.09 18.27
N ARG A 196 -0.13 -13.18 18.89
CA ARG A 196 0.44 -13.74 20.13
C ARG A 196 1.94 -14.07 20.00
N SER A 197 2.37 -14.48 18.82
CA SER A 197 3.78 -14.74 18.48
C SER A 197 4.60 -13.45 18.34
N PHE A 198 4.00 -12.36 17.87
CA PHE A 198 4.63 -11.04 17.75
C PHE A 198 4.81 -10.39 19.13
N THR A 199 3.78 -10.41 19.98
CA THR A 199 3.84 -9.92 21.36
C THR A 199 4.88 -10.68 22.19
N ARG A 200 4.96 -12.01 22.04
CA ARG A 200 6.04 -12.82 22.66
C ARG A 200 7.44 -12.42 22.17
N ARG A 201 7.61 -12.07 20.90
CA ARG A 201 8.90 -11.60 20.37
C ARG A 201 9.32 -10.27 21.00
N LEU A 202 8.40 -9.33 21.19
CA LEU A 202 8.70 -8.05 21.85
C LEU A 202 9.14 -8.23 23.30
N ILE A 203 8.42 -9.06 24.06
CA ILE A 203 8.78 -9.41 25.44
C ILE A 203 10.18 -10.03 25.49
N ASN A 204 10.54 -10.87 24.52
CA ASN A 204 11.86 -11.51 24.49
C ASN A 204 13.01 -10.60 24.03
N VAL A 205 12.72 -9.46 23.39
CA VAL A 205 13.75 -8.51 22.92
C VAL A 205 14.11 -7.47 23.99
N THR A 206 13.26 -7.33 25.02
CA THR A 206 13.49 -6.38 26.12
C THR A 206 13.54 -7.12 27.45
N THR A 207 14.53 -6.89 28.30
CA THR A 207 14.57 -7.44 29.67
C THR A 207 13.68 -6.65 30.65
N GLY A 208 12.80 -5.79 30.16
CA GLY A 208 11.93 -4.95 30.99
C GLY A 208 10.69 -5.71 31.46
N ASP A 209 10.26 -5.46 32.70
CA ASP A 209 8.96 -5.88 33.18
C ASP A 209 7.89 -4.89 32.69
N TRP A 210 6.96 -5.37 31.87
CA TRP A 210 5.89 -4.58 31.26
C TRP A 210 4.53 -4.78 31.93
N SER A 211 4.47 -5.62 32.97
CA SER A 211 3.22 -5.87 33.71
C SER A 211 2.50 -4.60 34.22
N PRO A 212 3.17 -3.47 34.56
CA PRO A 212 2.49 -2.26 34.99
C PRO A 212 1.83 -1.43 33.87
N TRP A 213 2.14 -1.72 32.59
CA TRP A 213 1.72 -0.89 31.44
C TRP A 213 0.95 -1.70 30.39
N SER A 214 0.11 -2.63 30.85
CA SER A 214 -0.70 -3.49 29.97
C SER A 214 -1.54 -2.71 28.94
N GLU A 215 -1.98 -1.50 29.29
CA GLU A 215 -2.75 -0.61 28.40
C GLU A 215 -1.93 -0.01 27.25
N CYS A 216 -0.63 0.21 27.43
CA CYS A 216 0.27 0.67 26.38
C CYS A 216 0.46 -0.40 25.29
N ILE A 217 0.33 -1.68 25.67
CA ILE A 217 0.31 -2.82 24.76
C ILE A 217 -1.08 -2.96 24.13
N ALA A 218 -2.15 -2.67 24.87
CA ALA A 218 -3.54 -2.83 24.43
C ALA A 218 -3.93 -2.00 23.19
N ASN A 219 -3.13 -1.00 22.80
CA ASN A 219 -3.36 -0.19 21.59
C ASN A 219 -2.31 -0.42 20.47
N THR A 220 -1.41 -1.39 20.63
CA THR A 220 -0.47 -1.80 19.56
C THR A 220 -1.12 -2.61 18.43
N TYR A 221 -2.43 -2.85 18.52
CA TYR A 221 -3.23 -3.74 17.66
C TYR A 221 -3.40 -3.31 16.19
N TYR A 222 -2.65 -2.32 15.71
CA TYR A 222 -2.71 -1.86 14.32
C TYR A 222 -1.35 -1.68 13.64
N GLY A 223 -0.30 -2.33 14.16
CA GLY A 223 0.99 -2.44 13.46
C GLY A 223 1.98 -1.32 13.72
N ASP A 224 1.68 -0.40 14.65
CA ASP A 224 2.63 0.61 15.14
C ASP A 224 2.83 0.42 16.66
N ILE A 225 4.08 0.29 17.08
CA ILE A 225 4.44 0.46 18.50
C ILE A 225 4.50 1.96 18.75
N LEU A 226 3.50 2.51 19.45
CA LEU A 226 3.58 3.85 20.00
C LEU A 226 4.23 3.76 21.38
N TRP A 227 5.54 4.03 21.46
CA TRP A 227 6.21 4.27 22.73
C TRP A 227 6.12 5.76 23.08
N THR A 228 5.65 6.08 24.27
CA THR A 228 5.75 7.41 24.86
C THR A 228 6.54 7.29 26.16
N ASP A 229 7.41 8.24 26.45
CA ASP A 229 8.14 8.33 27.72
C ASP A 229 7.30 8.99 28.83
N GLY A 230 5.99 9.14 28.60
CA GLY A 230 5.08 9.85 29.51
C GLY A 230 5.17 11.38 29.47
N ASN A 231 6.03 11.98 28.63
CA ASN A 231 6.08 13.43 28.44
C ASN A 231 5.58 13.82 27.04
N ALA A 232 4.92 14.98 26.93
CA ALA A 232 4.29 15.48 25.71
C ALA A 232 5.26 15.84 24.54
N ASN A 233 6.50 15.36 24.60
CA ASN A 233 7.54 15.57 23.59
C ASN A 233 7.90 14.24 22.93
N TYR A 234 7.45 14.01 21.70
CA TYR A 234 7.79 12.80 20.94
C TYR A 234 9.28 12.78 20.58
N ARG A 235 10.05 11.88 21.21
CA ARG A 235 11.39 11.48 20.76
C ARG A 235 11.45 9.96 20.65
N PHE A 236 12.19 9.45 19.66
CA PHE A 236 12.55 8.03 19.61
C PHE A 236 13.65 7.80 20.66
N GLY A 237 13.36 6.99 21.67
CA GLY A 237 14.35 6.59 22.67
C GLY A 237 15.26 5.51 22.09
N GLU A 238 16.55 5.65 22.28
CA GLU A 238 17.48 4.52 22.13
C GLU A 238 17.32 3.61 23.35
N ALA A 239 17.38 2.29 23.11
CA ALA A 239 17.35 1.32 24.21
C ALA A 239 18.54 1.58 25.16
N PRO A 240 18.34 1.53 26.49
CA PRO A 240 19.44 1.69 27.42
C PRO A 240 20.51 0.63 27.15
N GLN A 241 21.76 1.08 27.06
CA GLN A 241 22.90 0.17 26.92
C GLN A 241 22.95 -0.76 28.14
N PRO A 242 23.17 -2.07 27.95
CA PRO A 242 23.31 -2.99 29.07
C PRO A 242 24.46 -2.53 29.98
N PRO A 243 24.36 -2.73 31.30
CA PRO A 243 25.42 -2.35 32.21
C PRO A 243 26.73 -3.02 31.79
N ALA A 244 27.80 -2.22 31.79
CA ALA A 244 29.14 -2.72 31.49
C ALA A 244 29.48 -3.87 32.45
N ARG A 245 29.88 -5.01 31.88
CA ARG A 245 30.33 -6.17 32.63
C ARG A 245 31.68 -5.92 33.28
#